data_AF-A0A328C3K9-F1
#
_entry.id   AF-A0A328C3K9-F1
#
_cell.length_a   1.000
_cell.length_b   1.000
_cell.length_c   1.000
_cell.angle_alpha   90.00
_cell.angle_beta   90.00
_cell.angle_gamma   90.00
#
_symmetry.space_group_name_H-M   'P 1'
#
loop_
_entity.id
_entity.type
_entity.pdbx_description
1 polymer ?
#
loop_
_entity_poly.entity_id
_entity_poly.type
_entity_poly.pdbx_seq_one_letter_code
_entity_poly.pdbx_strand_id
1 'polypeptide(L)'
;MVINIHSVLIIWGQMAREKGCKGYPTMESFCRESKYQGTSSIRLSDDTFFAIDKLFIALYDHDITQFQILRNKYIKVQDDVESYKSLNLNRRTYFTYLAYAKAFVTGGIIGRDIQVWV
;
A
#
# COMPACT_ATOMS: atom_id res chain seq x y z
N MET A 1 -14.99 -5.64 -14.88
CA MET A 1 -13.80 -4.89 -14.41
C MET A 1 -13.09 -5.75 -13.38
N VAL A 2 -11.95 -6.34 -13.72
CA VAL A 2 -11.16 -7.13 -12.75
C VAL A 2 -10.09 -6.19 -12.18
N ILE A 3 -10.34 -5.63 -11.00
CA ILE A 3 -9.38 -4.75 -10.33
C ILE A 3 -8.22 -5.63 -9.85
N ASN A 4 -7.03 -5.45 -10.43
CA ASN A 4 -5.82 -6.08 -9.92
C ASN A 4 -5.29 -5.28 -8.72
N ILE A 5 -5.78 -5.61 -7.52
CA ILE A 5 -5.38 -4.96 -6.27
C ILE A 5 -3.87 -5.07 -6.01
N HIS A 6 -3.24 -6.14 -6.49
CA HIS A 6 -1.80 -6.33 -6.32
C HIS A 6 -1.01 -5.28 -7.10
N SER A 7 -1.40 -5.00 -8.36
CA SER A 7 -0.81 -3.94 -9.17
C SER A 7 -1.00 -2.56 -8.53
N VAL A 8 -2.20 -2.27 -8.01
CA VAL A 8 -2.48 -1.01 -7.31
C VAL A 8 -1.57 -0.81 -6.10
N LEU A 9 -1.40 -1.85 -5.29
CA LEU A 9 -0.54 -1.81 -4.09
C LEU A 9 0.94 -1.68 -4.44
N ILE A 10 1.40 -2.30 -5.53
CA ILE A 10 2.76 -2.12 -6.04
C ILE A 10 3.00 -0.67 -6.45
N ILE A 11 2.09 -0.09 -7.23
CA ILE A 11 2.22 1.30 -7.72
C ILE A 11 2.18 2.27 -6.54
N TRP A 12 1.25 2.10 -5.61
CA TRP A 12 1.21 2.90 -4.39
C TRP A 12 2.54 2.82 -3.62
N GLY A 13 3.09 1.61 -3.45
CA GLY A 13 4.38 1.40 -2.82
C GLY A 13 5.55 2.05 -3.55
N GLN A 14 5.55 2.01 -4.89
CA GLN A 14 6.55 2.68 -5.74
C GLN A 14 6.49 4.20 -5.56
N MET A 15 5.30 4.78 -5.68
CA MET A 15 5.10 6.22 -5.59
C MET A 15 5.43 6.77 -4.19
N ALA A 16 5.05 6.03 -3.13
CA ALA A 16 5.39 6.40 -1.76
C ALA A 16 6.91 6.44 -1.52
N ARG A 17 7.68 5.56 -2.19
CA ARG A 17 9.15 5.61 -2.19
C ARG A 17 9.70 6.77 -3.00
N GLU A 18 9.18 7.02 -4.21
CA GLU A 18 9.65 8.08 -5.12
C GLU A 18 9.44 9.48 -4.55
N LYS A 19 8.32 9.74 -3.86
CA LYS A 19 8.04 11.04 -3.22
C LYS A 19 8.90 11.31 -1.98
N GLY A 20 9.90 10.47 -1.69
CA GLY A 20 10.79 10.62 -0.54
C GLY A 20 10.03 10.65 0.79
N CYS A 21 8.84 10.07 0.85
CA CYS A 21 8.01 10.02 2.06
C CYS A 21 7.59 11.42 2.61
N LYS A 22 7.74 12.52 1.84
CA LYS A 22 7.29 13.87 2.24
C LYS A 22 5.76 13.98 2.11
N GLY A 23 5.10 14.24 3.24
CA GLY A 23 3.64 14.44 3.32
C GLY A 23 2.83 13.22 3.75
N TYR A 24 3.46 12.05 3.96
CA TYR A 24 2.83 10.94 4.66
C TYR A 24 3.04 11.09 6.16
N PRO A 25 1.97 11.14 7.00
CA PRO A 25 2.06 11.51 8.43
C PRO A 25 3.01 10.69 9.32
N THR A 26 3.63 9.60 8.83
CA THR A 26 4.37 8.64 9.67
C THR A 26 5.76 8.24 9.18
N MET A 27 6.37 8.92 8.19
CA MET A 27 7.46 8.28 7.42
C MET A 27 8.72 9.08 7.07
N GLU A 28 9.05 10.19 7.72
CA GLU A 28 10.31 10.91 7.40
C GLU A 28 11.60 10.14 7.72
N SER A 29 11.61 9.19 8.67
CA SER A 29 12.87 8.66 9.24
C SER A 29 13.36 7.31 8.67
N PHE A 30 12.58 6.62 7.82
CA PHE A 30 12.85 5.20 7.50
C PHE A 30 12.97 4.87 5.99
N CYS A 31 12.86 5.85 5.11
CA CYS A 31 12.90 5.62 3.67
C CYS A 31 14.35 5.74 3.16
N ARG A 32 15.03 4.61 3.01
CA ARG A 32 16.31 4.52 2.28
C ARG A 32 16.03 4.87 0.82
N GLU A 33 16.81 5.79 0.24
CA GLU A 33 16.76 6.12 -1.20
C GLU A 33 16.87 4.84 -2.02
N SER A 34 15.77 4.40 -2.64
CA SER A 34 15.79 3.21 -3.48
C SER A 34 16.21 3.60 -4.89
N LYS A 35 17.46 3.28 -5.25
CA LYS A 35 17.86 3.13 -6.66
C LYS A 35 17.13 1.91 -7.23
N TYR A 36 16.02 2.08 -7.95
CA TYR A 36 15.52 1.00 -8.79
C TYR A 36 14.75 1.46 -10.02
N GLN A 37 15.21 0.97 -11.17
CA GLN A 37 14.59 1.05 -12.50
C GLN A 37 13.61 -0.13 -12.62
N GLY A 38 12.32 0.12 -12.74
CA GLY A 38 11.31 -0.95 -12.87
C GLY A 38 10.07 -0.47 -13.59
N THR A 39 9.97 -0.84 -14.87
CA THR A 39 8.85 -0.72 -15.80
C THR A 39 7.53 -1.17 -15.18
N SER A 40 6.64 -0.25 -14.80
CA SER A 40 5.21 -0.52 -14.66
C SER A 40 4.44 0.34 -15.66
N SER A 41 3.90 -0.31 -16.69
CA SER A 41 3.15 0.29 -17.81
C SER A 41 1.81 0.90 -17.42
N ILE A 42 1.48 0.89 -16.13
CA ILE A 42 0.18 1.31 -15.58
C ILE A 42 0.31 2.76 -15.13
N ARG A 43 -0.11 3.68 -15.99
CA ARG A 43 -0.25 5.10 -15.65
C ARG A 43 -1.60 5.30 -14.97
N LEU A 44 -1.59 5.40 -13.64
CA LEU A 44 -2.74 5.96 -12.92
C LEU A 44 -2.80 7.47 -13.19
N SER A 45 -4.00 8.01 -13.37
CA SER A 45 -4.17 9.47 -13.39
C SER A 45 -3.83 10.05 -12.01
N ASP A 46 -3.43 11.32 -11.95
CA ASP A 46 -3.14 11.99 -10.66
C ASP A 46 -4.36 11.97 -9.74
N ASP A 47 -5.57 12.13 -10.28
CA ASP A 47 -6.83 12.07 -9.53
C ASP A 47 -7.07 10.66 -8.94
N THR A 48 -6.86 9.62 -9.76
CA THR A 48 -6.91 8.21 -9.33
C THR A 48 -5.92 7.97 -8.19
N PHE A 49 -4.71 8.53 -8.29
CA PHE A 49 -3.70 8.43 -7.26
C PHE A 49 -4.13 9.09 -5.95
N PHE A 50 -4.63 10.34 -6.00
CA PHE A 50 -5.10 11.04 -4.79
C PHE A 50 -6.28 10.31 -4.13
N ALA A 51 -7.17 9.72 -4.92
CA ALA A 51 -8.29 8.94 -4.41
C ALA A 51 -7.82 7.66 -3.68
N ILE A 52 -6.81 6.99 -4.23
CA ILE A 52 -6.16 5.82 -3.62
C ILE A 52 -5.41 6.23 -2.34
N ASP A 53 -4.68 7.35 -2.37
CA ASP A 53 -3.96 7.83 -1.20
C ASP A 53 -4.88 8.12 -0.01
N LYS A 54 -6.02 8.76 -0.27
CA LYS A 54 -7.08 8.95 0.73
C LYS A 54 -7.64 7.64 1.29
N LEU A 55 -7.60 6.52 0.55
CA LEU A 55 -7.98 5.21 1.08
C LEU A 55 -6.94 4.69 2.07
N PHE A 56 -5.65 4.90 1.82
CA PHE A 56 -4.60 4.49 2.73
C PHE A 56 -4.55 5.34 3.99
N ILE A 57 -4.86 6.64 3.90
CA ILE A 57 -5.07 7.49 5.08
C ILE A 57 -6.26 6.99 5.90
N ALA A 58 -7.39 6.70 5.27
CA ALA A 58 -8.55 6.14 5.96
C ALA A 58 -8.26 4.76 6.60
N LEU A 59 -7.45 3.93 5.93
CA LEU A 59 -7.01 2.65 6.50
C LEU A 59 -6.09 2.86 7.70
N TYR A 60 -5.20 3.85 7.65
CA TYR A 60 -4.34 4.22 8.78
C TYR A 60 -5.15 4.64 10.00
N ASP A 61 -6.17 5.49 9.79
CA ASP A 61 -7.05 5.97 10.86
C ASP A 61 -7.94 4.86 11.44
N HIS A 62 -8.39 3.92 10.60
CA HIS A 62 -9.27 2.83 11.01
C HIS A 62 -8.53 1.65 11.64
N ASP A 63 -7.42 1.22 11.04
CA ASP A 63 -6.61 0.09 11.53
C ASP A 63 -5.13 0.28 11.14
N ILE A 64 -4.39 0.85 12.08
CA ILE A 64 -2.96 1.09 11.94
C ILE A 64 -2.16 -0.19 11.70
N THR A 65 -2.61 -1.35 12.21
CA THR A 65 -1.89 -2.62 12.04
C THR A 65 -2.01 -3.11 10.60
N GLN A 66 -3.21 -3.06 10.02
CA GLN A 66 -3.44 -3.38 8.62
C GLN A 66 -2.68 -2.46 7.68
N PHE A 67 -2.65 -1.15 7.99
CA PHE A 67 -1.82 -0.19 7.25
C PHE A 67 -0.33 -0.54 7.34
N GLN A 68 0.19 -0.82 8.54
CA GLN A 68 1.59 -1.18 8.75
C GLN A 68 2.00 -2.46 8.00
N ILE A 69 1.10 -3.44 7.90
CA ILE A 69 1.29 -4.64 7.09
C ILE A 69 1.46 -4.29 5.61
N LEU A 70 0.56 -3.47 5.05
CA LEU A 70 0.67 -3.05 3.65
C LEU A 70 1.92 -2.20 3.42
N ARG A 71 2.26 -1.31 4.34
CA ARG A 71 3.47 -0.50 4.28
C ARG A 71 4.74 -1.37 4.28
N ASN A 72 4.87 -2.31 5.21
CA ASN A 72 6.05 -3.17 5.29
C ASN A 72 6.20 -4.01 4.01
N LYS A 73 5.09 -4.56 3.50
CA LYS A 73 5.09 -5.39 2.29
C LYS A 73 5.35 -4.61 1.00
N TYR A 74 4.70 -3.46 0.80
CA TYR A 74 4.70 -2.77 -0.49
C TYR A 74 5.59 -1.54 -0.55
N ILE A 75 5.82 -0.84 0.56
CA ILE A 75 6.72 0.34 0.61
C ILE A 75 8.13 -0.11 0.97
N LYS A 76 8.29 -0.85 2.07
CA LYS A 76 9.61 -1.34 2.50
C LYS A 76 10.10 -2.58 1.76
N VAL A 77 9.20 -3.26 1.05
CA VAL A 77 9.51 -4.51 0.32
C VAL A 77 10.12 -5.56 1.25
N GLN A 78 9.61 -5.64 2.48
CA GLN A 78 10.02 -6.66 3.45
C GLN A 78 9.36 -8.00 3.11
N ASP A 79 10.07 -9.09 3.35
CA ASP A 79 9.49 -10.42 3.24
C ASP A 79 8.37 -10.61 4.28
N ASP A 80 7.45 -11.55 4.00
CA ASP A 80 6.34 -11.85 4.90
C ASP A 80 6.86 -12.29 6.28
N VAL A 81 7.97 -13.05 6.33
CA VAL A 81 8.58 -13.50 7.58
C VAL A 81 9.09 -12.35 8.42
N GLU A 82 9.78 -11.40 7.80
CA GLU A 82 10.29 -10.20 8.48
C GLU A 82 9.14 -9.27 8.89
N SER A 83 8.10 -9.18 8.07
CA SER A 83 6.95 -8.32 8.29
C SER A 83 6.13 -8.76 9.50
N TYR A 84 5.78 -10.05 9.65
CA TYR A 84 5.03 -10.48 10.83
C TYR A 84 5.87 -10.46 12.10
N LYS A 85 7.18 -10.74 12.02
CA LYS A 85 8.09 -10.65 13.16
C LYS A 85 8.25 -9.22 13.65
N SER A 86 8.47 -8.27 12.74
CA SER A 86 8.64 -6.85 13.10
C SER A 86 7.38 -6.22 13.70
N LEU A 87 6.21 -6.76 13.40
CA LEU A 87 4.92 -6.33 13.95
C LEU A 87 4.49 -7.13 15.20
N ASN A 88 5.32 -8.05 15.71
CA ASN A 88 4.98 -8.96 16.80
C ASN A 88 3.68 -9.74 16.56
N LEU A 89 3.40 -10.09 15.30
CA LEU A 89 2.24 -10.87 14.90
C LEU A 89 2.61 -12.34 14.68
N ASN A 90 1.67 -13.23 14.97
CA ASN A 90 1.79 -14.60 14.50
C ASN A 90 1.51 -14.67 12.98
N ARG A 91 2.05 -15.70 12.33
CA ARG A 91 1.93 -15.90 10.87
C ARG A 91 0.47 -15.90 10.40
N ARG A 92 -0.43 -16.55 11.13
CA ARG A 92 -1.85 -16.68 10.75
C ARG A 92 -2.54 -15.31 10.78
N THR A 93 -2.42 -14.58 11.88
CA THR A 93 -2.95 -13.24 12.06
C THR A 93 -2.42 -12.28 11.01
N TYR A 94 -1.13 -12.35 10.68
CA TYR A 94 -0.55 -11.54 9.60
C TYR A 94 -1.25 -11.76 8.25
N PHE A 95 -1.40 -13.02 7.81
CA PHE A 95 -2.06 -13.29 6.53
C PHE A 95 -3.55 -12.95 6.54
N THR A 96 -4.23 -13.14 7.68
CA THR A 96 -5.62 -12.71 7.85
C THR A 96 -5.76 -11.19 7.74
N TYR A 97 -4.93 -10.43 8.44
CA TYR A 97 -4.96 -8.96 8.38
C TYR A 97 -4.50 -8.42 7.02
N LEU A 98 -3.54 -9.08 6.37
CA LEU A 98 -3.17 -8.75 4.99
C LEU A 98 -4.36 -8.93 4.02
N ALA A 99 -5.15 -10.00 4.20
CA ALA A 99 -6.36 -10.21 3.41
C ALA A 99 -7.42 -9.14 3.68
N TYR A 100 -7.65 -8.77 4.95
CA TYR A 100 -8.57 -7.70 5.31
C TYR A 100 -8.14 -6.35 4.77
N ALA A 101 -6.85 -6.01 4.87
CA ALA A 101 -6.31 -4.77 4.35
C ALA A 101 -6.49 -4.67 2.82
N LYS A 102 -6.26 -5.77 2.09
CA LYS A 102 -6.52 -5.85 0.64
C LYS A 102 -8.01 -5.71 0.33
N ALA A 103 -8.88 -6.37 1.10
CA ALA A 103 -10.32 -6.27 0.92
C ALA A 103 -10.83 -4.85 1.18
N PHE A 104 -10.32 -4.16 2.21
CA PHE A 104 -10.63 -2.76 2.51
C PHE A 104 -10.28 -1.84 1.35
N VAL A 105 -9.05 -1.93 0.84
CA VAL A 105 -8.61 -1.10 -0.30
C VAL A 105 -9.43 -1.43 -1.55
N THR A 106 -9.71 -2.72 -1.82
CA THR A 106 -10.54 -3.14 -2.96
C THR A 106 -11.96 -2.58 -2.86
N GLY A 107 -12.59 -2.70 -1.69
CA GLY A 107 -13.92 -2.14 -1.43
C GLY A 107 -13.94 -0.62 -1.53
N GLY A 108 -12.88 0.04 -1.08
CA GLY A 108 -12.70 1.48 -1.23
C GLY A 108 -12.56 1.95 -2.68
N ILE A 109 -11.85 1.20 -3.52
CA ILE A 109 -11.73 1.47 -4.96
C ILE A 109 -13.08 1.31 -5.65
N ILE A 110 -13.80 0.22 -5.37
CA ILE A 110 -15.13 -0.04 -5.93
C ILE A 110 -16.14 1.02 -5.46
N GLY A 111 -16.17 1.32 -4.17
CA GLY A 111 -17.14 2.26 -3.58
C GLY A 111 -16.93 3.72 -3.99
N ARG A 112 -15.72 4.08 -4.44
CA ARG A 112 -15.39 5.42 -4.97
C ARG A 112 -15.35 5.46 -6.50
N ASP A 113 -15.77 4.38 -7.17
CA ASP A 113 -15.73 4.21 -8.64
C ASP A 113 -14.39 4.62 -9.26
N ILE A 114 -13.29 4.25 -8.58
CA ILE A 114 -11.95 4.62 -9.01
C ILE A 114 -11.60 3.76 -10.23
N GLN A 115 -11.51 4.39 -11.40
CA GLN A 115 -11.11 3.71 -12.63
C GLN A 115 -9.61 3.38 -12.60
N VAL A 116 -9.32 2.11 -12.37
CA VAL A 116 -7.97 1.54 -12.47
C VAL A 116 -7.86 0.84 -13.82
N TRP A 117 -7.21 1.50 -14.78
CA TRP A 117 -6.86 0.90 -16.06
C TRP A 117 -5.59 0.07 -15.84
N VAL A 118 -5.72 -1.25 -15.79
CA VAL A 118 -4.60 -2.21 -15.65
C VAL A 118 -4.09 -2.60 -17.03
#